data_AF-A0AAE4V7Z4-F1
#
_entry.id   AF-A0AAE4V7Z4-F1
#
_cell.length_a   1.000
_cell.length_b   1.000
_cell.length_c   1.000
_cell.angle_alpha   90.00
_cell.angle_beta   90.00
_cell.angle_gamma   90.00
#
_symmetry.space_group_name_H-M   'P 1'
#
loop_
_entity.id
_entity.type
_entity.pdbx_description
1 polymer ?
#
loop_
_entity_poly.entity_id
_entity_poly.type
_entity_poly.pdbx_seq_one_letter_code
_entity_poly.pdbx_strand_id
1 'polypeptide(L)'
;QKYVSGEDRRIAPSVAKLYCTEMAGKVADLAVQVHGGSGYMRGVAVERIYRDIRLLRLYEGTSEIQRLIIGGGLVREAKKAL
;
A
#
# COMPACT_ATOMS: atom_id res chain seq x y z
N GLN A 1 -13.46 12.26 12.05
CA GLN A 1 -12.30 11.37 12.32
C GLN A 1 -11.02 12.20 12.26
N LYS A 2 -9.99 11.89 13.08
CA LYS A 2 -8.76 12.70 13.22
C LYS A 2 -8.01 12.97 11.90
N TYR A 3 -8.11 12.05 10.93
CA TYR A 3 -7.51 12.22 9.61
C TYR A 3 -8.32 13.14 8.68
N VAL A 4 -9.63 13.29 8.91
CA VAL A 4 -10.49 14.24 8.16
C VAL A 4 -10.31 15.66 8.68
N SER A 5 -10.14 15.84 10.00
CA SER A 5 -9.81 17.14 10.60
C SER A 5 -8.37 17.57 10.36
N GLY A 6 -7.52 16.69 9.82
CA GLY A 6 -6.11 16.95 9.59
C GLY A 6 -5.26 16.97 10.86
N GLU A 7 -5.76 16.47 11.99
CA GLU A 7 -4.96 16.26 13.20
C GLU A 7 -4.01 15.07 13.06
N ASP A 8 -4.46 14.00 12.40
CA ASP A 8 -3.63 12.87 12.03
C ASP A 8 -3.20 12.96 10.57
N ARG A 9 -1.98 13.44 10.36
CA ARG A 9 -1.33 13.56 9.05
C ARG A 9 -0.25 12.51 8.82
N ARG A 10 -0.09 11.55 9.73
CA ARG A 10 1.05 10.62 9.70
C ARG A 10 0.62 9.16 9.82
N ILE A 11 -0.16 8.80 10.83
CA ILE A 11 -0.46 7.40 11.11
C ILE A 11 -1.53 6.90 10.13
N ALA A 12 -2.73 7.49 10.13
CA ALA A 12 -3.81 7.03 9.27
C ALA A 12 -3.48 7.10 7.76
N PRO A 13 -2.85 8.17 7.22
CA PRO A 13 -2.43 8.18 5.81
C PRO A 13 -1.40 7.08 5.48
N SER A 14 -0.42 6.84 6.36
CA SER A 14 0.56 5.77 6.18
C SER A 14 -0.09 4.38 6.22
N VAL A 15 -1.07 4.16 7.11
CA VAL A 15 -1.85 2.91 7.16
C VAL A 15 -2.60 2.70 5.85
N ALA A 16 -3.32 3.74 5.37
CA ALA A 16 -4.08 3.66 4.14
C ALA A 16 -3.19 3.34 2.95
N LYS A 17 -2.06 4.05 2.82
CA LYS A 17 -1.11 3.80 1.74
C LYS A 17 -0.54 2.38 1.78
N LEU A 18 -0.06 1.94 2.94
CA LEU A 18 0.50 0.60 3.11
C LEU A 18 -0.53 -0.46 2.73
N TYR A 19 -1.74 -0.38 3.28
CA TYR A 19 -2.77 -1.38 3.06
C TYR A 19 -3.22 -1.43 1.59
N CYS A 20 -3.59 -0.28 1.03
CA CYS A 20 -4.16 -0.22 -0.32
C CYS A 20 -3.15 -0.67 -1.38
N THR A 21 -1.88 -0.29 -1.25
CA THR A 21 -0.86 -0.63 -2.25
C THR A 21 -0.43 -2.10 -2.18
N GLU A 22 -0.34 -2.68 -0.97
CA GLU A 22 -0.13 -4.13 -0.80
C GLU A 22 -1.32 -4.94 -1.33
N MET A 23 -2.55 -4.49 -1.05
CA MET A 23 -3.76 -5.15 -1.54
C MET A 23 -3.88 -5.07 -3.07
N ALA A 24 -3.62 -3.90 -3.66
CA ALA A 24 -3.61 -3.72 -5.11
C ALA A 24 -2.61 -4.69 -5.77
N GLY A 25 -1.43 -4.88 -5.18
CA GLY A 25 -0.44 -5.87 -5.61
C GLY A 25 -1.00 -7.29 -5.66
N LYS A 26 -1.68 -7.72 -4.59
CA LYS A 26 -2.30 -9.06 -4.50
C LYS A 26 -3.42 -9.23 -5.54
N VAL A 27 -4.27 -8.23 -5.69
CA VAL A 27 -5.39 -8.29 -6.64
C VAL A 27 -4.88 -8.35 -8.08
N ALA A 28 -3.84 -7.58 -8.42
CA ALA A 28 -3.24 -7.60 -9.75
C ALA A 28 -2.61 -8.97 -10.07
N ASP A 29 -1.91 -9.56 -9.10
CA ASP A 29 -1.33 -10.90 -9.21
C ASP A 29 -2.41 -11.98 -9.46
N LEU A 30 -3.47 -11.97 -8.65
CA LEU A 30 -4.61 -12.86 -8.84
C LEU A 30 -5.30 -12.66 -10.19
N ALA A 31 -5.41 -11.42 -10.65
CA ALA A 31 -5.99 -11.13 -11.96
C ALA A 31 -5.17 -11.75 -13.10
N VAL A 32 -3.83 -11.66 -13.04
CA VAL A 32 -2.95 -12.35 -14.01
C VAL A 32 -3.20 -13.86 -13.96
N GLN A 33 -3.26 -14.45 -12.77
CA GLN A 33 -3.49 -15.89 -12.58
C GLN A 33 -4.82 -16.35 -13.20
N VAL A 34 -5.92 -15.60 -13.03
CA VAL A 34 -7.24 -15.92 -13.60
C VAL A 34 -7.21 -15.91 -15.13
N HIS A 35 -6.43 -15.04 -15.74
CA HIS A 35 -6.26 -14.97 -17.21
C HIS A 35 -5.27 -16.04 -17.74
N GLY A 36 -4.65 -16.83 -16.86
CA GLY A 36 -3.68 -17.86 -17.21
C GLY A 36 -2.49 -17.30 -18.00
N GLY A 37 -1.92 -18.12 -18.89
CA GLY A 37 -0.77 -17.71 -19.71
C GLY A 37 -1.02 -16.43 -20.51
N SER A 38 -2.25 -16.20 -20.96
CA SER A 38 -2.63 -14.99 -21.71
C SER A 38 -2.51 -13.72 -20.86
N GLY A 39 -2.75 -13.81 -19.55
CA GLY A 39 -2.63 -12.70 -18.61
C GLY A 39 -1.20 -12.20 -18.40
N TYR A 40 -0.20 -13.01 -18.73
CA TYR A 40 1.22 -12.68 -18.61
C TYR A 40 1.82 -12.17 -19.94
N MET A 41 1.10 -12.30 -21.05
CA MET A 41 1.58 -11.85 -22.35
C MET A 41 1.57 -10.33 -22.46
N ARG A 42 2.57 -9.74 -23.12
CA ARG A 42 2.58 -8.29 -23.38
C ARG A 42 1.39 -7.89 -24.26
N GLY A 43 0.85 -6.71 -24.00
CA GLY A 43 -0.21 -6.09 -24.80
C GLY A 43 -1.63 -6.27 -24.23
N VAL A 44 -1.81 -7.06 -23.18
CA VAL A 44 -3.10 -7.16 -22.47
C VAL A 44 -3.15 -6.19 -21.28
N ALA A 45 -4.35 -5.74 -20.92
CA ALA A 45 -4.54 -4.76 -19.85
C ALA A 45 -4.06 -5.27 -18.48
N VAL A 46 -4.28 -6.55 -18.17
CA VAL A 46 -3.94 -7.14 -16.87
C VAL A 46 -2.42 -7.20 -16.63
N GLU A 47 -1.63 -7.51 -17.66
CA GLU A 47 -0.16 -7.47 -17.61
C GLU A 47 0.36 -6.06 -17.31
N ARG A 48 -0.22 -5.04 -17.98
CA ARG A 48 0.15 -3.64 -17.77
C ARG A 48 -0.17 -3.20 -16.34
N ILE A 49 -1.37 -3.51 -15.86
CA ILE A 49 -1.80 -3.20 -14.49
C ILE A 49 -0.86 -3.84 -13.47
N TYR A 50 -0.48 -5.10 -13.67
CA TYR A 50 0.44 -5.82 -12.79
C TYR A 50 1.81 -5.12 -12.70
N ARG A 51 2.36 -4.63 -13.81
CA ARG A 51 3.58 -3.83 -13.81
C ARG A 51 3.42 -2.48 -13.12
N ASP A 52 2.36 -1.75 -13.43
CA ASP A 52 2.17 -0.37 -12.94
C ASP A 52 1.99 -0.35 -11.41
N ILE A 53 1.25 -1.31 -10.86
CA ILE A 53 1.01 -1.43 -9.41
C ILE A 53 2.30 -1.68 -8.61
N ARG A 54 3.34 -2.25 -9.24
CA ARG A 54 4.61 -2.49 -8.55
C ARG A 54 5.25 -1.21 -8.02
N LEU A 55 5.09 -0.10 -8.76
CA LEU A 55 5.64 1.19 -8.41
C LEU A 55 5.04 1.74 -7.12
N LEU A 56 3.75 1.51 -6.86
CA LEU A 56 3.02 2.05 -5.70
C LEU A 56 3.63 1.68 -4.34
N ARG A 57 4.33 0.55 -4.27
CA ARG A 57 5.04 0.07 -3.07
C ARG A 57 6.48 0.61 -2.94
N LEU A 58 6.94 1.41 -3.88
CA LEU A 58 8.29 1.96 -3.95
C LEU A 58 8.31 3.49 -3.81
N TYR A 59 7.46 4.20 -4.56
CA TYR A 59 7.46 5.67 -4.54
C TYR A 59 6.71 6.22 -3.31
N GLU A 60 6.95 7.49 -2.96
CA GLU A 60 6.32 8.20 -1.82
C GLU A 60 6.48 7.50 -0.46
N GLY A 61 7.53 6.69 -0.32
CA GLY A 61 7.81 5.88 0.86
C GLY A 61 7.37 4.43 0.69
N THR A 62 8.34 3.52 0.78
CA THR A 62 8.14 2.07 0.65
C THR A 62 7.23 1.50 1.73
N SER A 63 6.76 0.27 1.54
CA SER A 63 5.97 -0.45 2.54
C SER A 63 6.65 -0.51 3.91
N GLU A 64 7.96 -0.70 3.95
CA GLU A 64 8.77 -0.72 5.17
C GLU A 64 8.81 0.66 5.83
N ILE A 65 8.98 1.73 5.04
CA ILE A 65 8.93 3.10 5.56
C ILE A 65 7.55 3.42 6.16
N GLN A 66 6.46 3.00 5.52
CA GLN A 66 5.12 3.18 6.10
C GLN A 66 4.97 2.42 7.42
N ARG A 67 5.45 1.17 7.50
CA ARG A 67 5.45 0.39 8.77
C ARG A 67 6.25 1.08 9.87
N LEU A 68 7.40 1.67 9.54
CA LEU A 68 8.22 2.42 10.50
C LEU A 68 7.49 3.67 11.03
N ILE A 69 6.81 4.42 10.15
CA ILE A 69 6.02 5.60 10.54
C ILE A 69 4.87 5.18 11.48
N ILE A 70 4.14 4.13 11.10
CA ILE A 70 3.00 3.62 11.88
C ILE A 70 3.49 3.13 13.24
N GLY A 71 4.46 2.20 13.26
CA GLY A 71 4.99 1.63 14.50
C GLY A 71 5.58 2.69 15.42
N GLY A 72 6.37 3.62 14.88
CA GLY A 72 6.95 4.73 15.64
C GLY A 72 5.89 5.68 16.22
N GLY A 73 4.79 5.90 15.49
CA GLY A 73 3.63 6.67 15.97
C GLY A 73 2.92 5.99 17.13
N LEU A 74 2.58 4.71 16.99
CA LEU A 74 1.89 3.93 18.02
C LEU A 74 2.71 3.81 19.31
N VAL A 75 4.02 3.56 19.21
CA VAL A 75 4.91 3.50 20.38
C VAL A 75 4.94 4.85 21.12
N ARG A 76 4.91 5.96 20.39
CA ARG A 76 4.91 7.30 21.00
C ARG A 76 3.59 7.62 21.70
N GLU A 77 2.47 7.22 21.13
CA GLU A 77 1.16 7.37 21.77
C GLU A 77 1.06 6.52 23.03
N ALA A 78 1.51 5.26 22.98
CA ALA A 78 1.55 4.39 24.15
C ALA A 78 2.40 4.97 25.29
N LYS A 79 3.58 5.53 24.97
CA LYS A 79 4.45 6.19 25.97
C LYS A 79 3.84 7.43 26.61
N LYS A 80 2.91 8.11 25.96
CA LYS A 80 2.21 9.29 26.53
C LYS A 80 1.05 8.90 27.44
N ALA A 81 0.53 7.68 27.30
CA ALA A 81 -0.57 7.16 28.10
C ALA A 81 -0.10 6.48 29.40
N LEU A 82 1.20 6.24 29.53
CA LEU A 82 1.90 5.88 30.77
C LEU A 82 2.19 7.14 31.59
#